data_AF-A0A812D9U0-F1
#
_entry.id   AF-A0A812D9U0-F1
#
_cell.length_a   1.000
_cell.length_b   1.000
_cell.length_c   1.000
_cell.angle_alpha   90.00
_cell.angle_beta   90.00
_cell.angle_gamma   90.00
#
_symmetry.space_group_name_H-M   'P 1'
#
loop_
_entity.id
_entity.type
_entity.pdbx_description
1 polymer ?
#
loop_
_entity_poly.entity_id
_entity_poly.type
_entity_poly.pdbx_seq_one_letter_code
_entity_poly.pdbx_strand_id
1 'polypeptide(L)'
;MPSGSLRFAGDEQSNGTKVPKDRLTMLQFTNMDGSEKQAVVVGKSAKPRRFKNVKTLPFSYFANRKAWMTSQQFIAVMKTLDRKMIAQNRKIILFLDNATCHNLLPGTNLSNIKLSFMPPNTTSLIQPLDQGIIRSFKAYYRRELVRMRSMLHRQCRCPRWLSR
;
A
#
# COMPACT_ATOMS: atom_id res chain seq x y z
N MET A 1 5.22 2.83 0.64
CA MET A 1 5.36 4.30 0.51
C MET A 1 6.83 4.70 0.62
N PRO A 2 7.24 5.87 0.07
CA PRO A 2 8.61 6.36 0.17
C PRO A 2 9.10 6.30 1.63
N SER A 3 10.36 5.92 1.82
CA SER A 3 10.99 5.99 3.13
C SER A 3 11.34 7.44 3.43
N GLY A 4 10.70 8.02 4.44
CA GLY A 4 10.88 9.42 4.84
C GLY A 4 9.74 10.35 4.43
N SER A 5 9.57 11.46 5.14
CA SER A 5 8.63 12.51 4.76
C SER A 5 9.14 13.23 3.52
N LEU A 6 8.33 13.29 2.45
CA LEU A 6 8.56 14.21 1.34
C LEU A 6 8.44 15.64 1.88
N ARG A 7 9.54 16.39 1.86
CA ARG A 7 9.62 17.80 2.23
C ARG A 7 10.08 18.58 1.02
N PHE A 8 9.45 19.72 0.77
CA PHE A 8 9.87 20.67 -0.25
C PHE A 8 10.39 21.94 0.43
N ALA A 9 11.25 22.68 -0.25
CA ALA A 9 11.68 23.99 0.24
C ALA A 9 10.45 24.89 0.43
N GLY A 10 10.28 25.44 1.64
CA GLY A 10 9.11 26.23 2.06
C GLY A 10 8.10 25.50 2.95
N ASP A 11 8.27 24.19 3.22
CA ASP A 11 7.53 23.54 4.30
C ASP A 11 8.11 24.02 5.65
N GLU A 12 7.50 25.03 6.28
CA GLU A 12 7.95 25.58 7.57
C GLU A 12 7.89 24.52 8.68
N GLN A 13 8.98 24.40 9.44
CA GLN A 13 9.02 23.62 10.66
C GLN A 13 9.42 24.52 11.81
N SER A 14 8.57 24.63 12.83
CA SER A 14 8.95 25.25 14.08
C SER A 14 9.98 24.37 14.80
N ASN A 15 11.02 24.98 15.36
CA ASN A 15 12.03 24.24 16.13
C ASN A 15 11.35 23.43 17.24
N GLY A 16 11.55 22.11 17.26
CA GLY A 16 11.02 21.20 18.28
C GLY A 16 9.74 20.41 17.91
N THR A 17 9.08 20.66 16.77
CA THR A 17 7.93 19.82 16.39
C THR A 17 8.34 18.47 15.82
N LYS A 18 7.93 17.39 16.51
CA LYS A 18 8.04 16.01 16.02
C LYS A 18 7.29 15.87 14.69
N VAL A 19 8.00 15.48 13.64
CA VAL A 19 7.41 15.28 12.31
C VAL A 19 6.24 14.29 12.42
N PRO A 20 5.03 14.66 11.96
CA PRO A 20 3.92 13.71 11.90
C PRO A 20 4.32 12.53 11.01
N LYS A 21 4.55 11.36 11.63
CA LYS A 21 4.81 10.13 10.88
C LYS A 21 3.48 9.64 10.29
N ASP A 22 3.10 10.19 9.16
CA ASP A 22 2.03 9.62 8.35
C ASP A 22 2.51 8.30 7.77
N ARG A 23 1.79 7.23 8.09
CA ARG A 23 2.13 5.86 7.71
C ARG A 23 0.97 5.27 6.93
N LEU A 24 1.32 4.66 5.82
CA LEU A 24 0.45 3.83 5.01
C LEU A 24 1.20 2.54 4.71
N THR A 25 0.58 1.41 5.05
CA THR A 25 1.09 0.09 4.67
C THR A 25 0.37 -0.37 3.43
N MET A 26 1.10 -1.02 2.53
CA MET A 26 0.52 -1.59 1.33
C MET A 26 0.99 -3.03 1.20
N LEU A 27 0.03 -3.94 1.17
CA LEU A 27 0.23 -5.33 0.81
C LEU A 27 0.13 -5.43 -0.71
N GLN A 28 1.09 -6.09 -1.33
CA GLN A 28 1.15 -6.26 -2.78
C GLN A 28 1.31 -7.74 -3.11
N PHE A 29 0.61 -8.18 -4.14
CA PHE A 29 0.78 -9.49 -4.73
C PHE A 29 0.86 -9.33 -6.25
N THR A 30 1.70 -10.16 -6.86
CA THR A 30 1.81 -10.28 -8.30
C THR A 30 1.97 -11.74 -8.65
N ASN A 31 1.44 -12.17 -9.80
CA ASN A 31 1.81 -13.46 -10.37
C ASN A 31 3.20 -13.39 -11.02
N MET A 32 3.69 -14.55 -11.47
CA MET A 32 5.07 -14.75 -11.91
C MET A 32 5.46 -13.90 -13.13
N ASP A 33 4.58 -13.78 -14.12
CA ASP A 33 4.78 -12.97 -15.33
C ASP A 33 4.41 -11.49 -15.12
N GLY A 34 3.80 -11.17 -13.98
CA GLY A 34 3.34 -9.82 -13.66
C GLY A 34 2.11 -9.36 -14.43
N SER A 35 1.33 -10.25 -15.06
CA SER A 35 0.07 -9.88 -15.72
C SER A 35 -1.04 -9.55 -14.71
N GLU A 36 -1.03 -10.18 -13.54
CA GLU A 36 -1.97 -9.91 -12.45
C GLU A 36 -1.27 -9.26 -11.27
N LYS A 37 -1.77 -8.08 -10.89
CA LYS A 37 -1.26 -7.29 -9.76
C LYS A 37 -2.42 -6.91 -8.86
N GLN A 38 -2.25 -7.08 -7.56
CA GLN A 38 -3.22 -6.66 -6.56
C GLN A 38 -2.53 -5.91 -5.43
N ALA A 39 -3.15 -4.83 -4.99
CA ALA A 39 -2.70 -4.06 -3.85
C ALA A 39 -3.84 -3.86 -2.85
N VAL A 40 -3.49 -3.93 -1.57
CA VAL A 40 -4.37 -3.62 -0.44
C VAL A 40 -3.68 -2.60 0.43
N VAL A 41 -4.42 -1.58 0.84
CA VAL A 41 -3.88 -0.43 1.57
C VAL A 41 -4.40 -0.42 3.00
N VAL A 42 -3.51 -0.18 3.97
CA VAL A 42 -3.85 0.01 5.38
C VAL A 42 -3.39 1.39 5.83
N GLY A 43 -4.33 2.23 6.24
CA GLY A 43 -4.06 3.55 6.83
C GLY A 43 -4.44 3.66 8.29
N LYS A 44 -4.27 4.85 8.86
CA LYS A 44 -4.55 5.11 10.28
C LYS A 44 -6.04 5.22 10.60
N SER A 45 -6.76 5.97 9.77
CA SER A 45 -8.18 6.30 9.97
C SER A 45 -9.07 5.46 9.06
N ALA A 46 -10.20 4.99 9.56
CA ALA A 46 -11.23 4.33 8.75
C ALA A 46 -11.81 5.27 7.68
N LYS A 47 -11.90 6.57 7.98
CA LYS A 47 -12.39 7.62 7.07
C LYS A 47 -11.35 8.76 7.01
N PRO A 48 -10.28 8.61 6.22
CA PRO A 48 -9.31 9.69 6.05
C PRO A 48 -9.98 10.94 5.47
N ARG A 49 -9.64 12.12 5.99
CA ARG A 49 -10.14 13.39 5.45
C ARG A 49 -9.86 13.55 3.95
N ARG A 50 -8.74 13.00 3.46
CA ARG A 50 -8.38 13.00 2.04
C ARG A 50 -9.29 12.13 1.15
N PHE A 51 -10.10 11.26 1.75
CA PHE A 51 -11.10 10.47 1.02
C PHE A 51 -12.49 11.11 1.09
N LYS A 52 -12.62 12.33 1.64
CA LYS A 52 -13.87 13.09 1.59
C LYS A 52 -14.24 13.28 0.12
N ASN A 53 -15.43 12.83 -0.26
CA ASN A 53 -15.98 12.82 -1.64
C ASN A 53 -15.39 11.76 -2.59
N VAL A 54 -14.55 10.84 -2.12
CA VAL A 54 -14.13 9.69 -2.91
C VAL A 54 -15.18 8.59 -2.76
N LYS A 55 -15.96 8.35 -3.81
CA LYS A 55 -17.05 7.35 -3.80
C LYS A 55 -16.54 5.92 -3.87
N THR A 56 -15.51 5.69 -4.67
CA THR A 56 -14.94 4.36 -4.93
C THR A 56 -13.43 4.44 -4.95
N LEU A 57 -12.77 3.49 -4.28
CA LEU A 57 -11.33 3.31 -4.36
C LEU A 57 -11.02 2.16 -5.32
N PRO A 58 -9.95 2.26 -6.12
CA PRO A 58 -9.53 1.17 -7.02
C PRO A 58 -8.86 0.00 -6.27
N PHE A 59 -8.73 0.09 -4.95
CA PHE A 59 -8.11 -0.91 -4.09
C PHE A 59 -8.88 -1.06 -2.77
N SER A 60 -8.74 -2.22 -2.12
CA SER A 60 -9.28 -2.43 -0.78
C SER A 60 -8.51 -1.58 0.24
N TYR A 61 -9.25 -0.91 1.13
CA TYR A 61 -8.69 -0.07 2.18
C TYR A 61 -9.12 -0.58 3.56
N PHE A 62 -8.15 -0.76 4.45
CA PHE A 62 -8.36 -1.08 5.86
C PHE A 62 -7.78 0.03 6.74
N ALA A 63 -8.24 0.09 7.98
CA ALA A 63 -7.72 1.01 8.97
C ALA A 63 -7.21 0.30 10.22
N ASN A 64 -6.09 0.79 10.74
CA ASN A 64 -5.50 0.41 12.00
C ASN A 64 -4.77 1.63 12.57
N ARG A 65 -4.91 1.94 13.86
CA ARG A 65 -4.25 3.10 14.49
C ARG A 65 -2.73 3.16 14.24
N LYS A 66 -2.06 2.01 14.16
CA LYS A 66 -0.61 1.89 13.84
C LYS A 66 -0.31 1.86 12.33
N ALA A 67 -1.35 1.82 11.50
CA ALA A 67 -1.33 1.59 10.06
C ALA A 67 -0.53 0.34 9.68
N TRP A 68 -0.61 -0.71 10.50
CA TRP A 68 -0.05 -2.03 10.23
C TRP A 68 -1.17 -2.99 9.86
N MET A 69 -0.85 -3.98 9.05
CA MET A 69 -1.76 -5.07 8.74
C MET A 69 -1.89 -6.02 9.94
N THR A 70 -3.10 -6.48 10.23
CA THR A 70 -3.36 -7.54 11.21
C THR A 70 -3.64 -8.86 10.52
N SER A 71 -3.52 -9.98 11.24
CA SER A 71 -3.87 -11.30 10.72
C SER A 71 -5.33 -11.40 10.28
N GLN A 72 -6.25 -10.76 11.00
CA GLN A 72 -7.67 -10.70 10.61
C GLN A 72 -7.86 -9.97 9.28
N GLN A 73 -7.16 -8.86 9.06
CA GLN A 73 -7.21 -8.12 7.80
C GLN A 73 -6.61 -8.96 6.65
N PHE A 74 -5.48 -9.61 6.90
CA PHE A 74 -4.86 -10.50 5.93
C PHE A 74 -5.79 -11.67 5.55
N ILE A 75 -6.42 -12.33 6.53
CA ILE A 75 -7.39 -13.41 6.30
C ILE A 75 -8.59 -12.91 5.46
N ALA A 76 -9.11 -11.71 5.74
CA ALA A 76 -10.19 -11.14 4.95
C ALA A 76 -9.78 -10.92 3.47
N VAL A 77 -8.54 -10.48 3.24
CA VAL A 77 -7.96 -10.36 1.89
C VAL A 77 -7.84 -11.74 1.24
N MET A 78 -7.31 -12.73 1.94
CA MET A 78 -7.15 -14.10 1.43
C MET A 78 -8.49 -14.74 1.09
N LYS A 79 -9.52 -14.61 1.95
CA LYS A 79 -10.88 -15.13 1.66
C LYS A 79 -11.53 -14.45 0.45
N THR A 80 -11.21 -13.18 0.20
CA THR A 80 -11.72 -12.46 -0.98
C THR A 80 -11.03 -12.95 -2.24
N LEU A 81 -9.70 -13.16 -2.16
CA LEU A 81 -8.94 -13.72 -3.27
C LEU A 81 -9.35 -15.17 -3.56
N ASP A 82 -9.59 -15.99 -2.53
CA ASP A 82 -10.00 -17.39 -2.67
C ASP A 82 -11.33 -17.49 -3.41
N ARG A 83 -12.33 -16.68 -3.01
CA ARG A 83 -13.61 -16.59 -3.73
C ARG A 83 -13.44 -16.19 -5.19
N LYS A 84 -12.52 -15.27 -5.50
CA LYS A 84 -12.20 -14.90 -6.89
C LYS A 84 -11.61 -16.09 -7.64
N MET A 85 -10.68 -16.82 -7.02
CA MET A 85 -10.07 -18.02 -7.62
C MET A 85 -11.07 -19.15 -7.84
N ILE A 86 -12.01 -19.35 -6.90
CA ILE A 86 -13.13 -20.30 -7.06
C ILE A 86 -14.01 -19.90 -8.25
N ALA A 87 -14.43 -18.64 -8.33
CA ALA A 87 -15.27 -18.15 -9.43
C ALA A 87 -14.58 -18.28 -10.80
N GLN A 88 -13.25 -18.23 -10.83
CA GLN A 88 -12.43 -18.44 -12.02
C GLN A 88 -12.07 -19.90 -12.26
N ASN A 89 -12.54 -20.84 -11.43
CA ASN A 89 -12.15 -22.25 -11.43
C ASN A 89 -10.63 -22.46 -11.47
N ARG A 90 -9.88 -21.62 -10.74
CA ARG A 90 -8.42 -21.59 -10.75
C ARG A 90 -7.86 -21.95 -9.38
N LYS A 91 -6.79 -22.73 -9.34
CA LYS A 91 -6.01 -22.99 -8.12
C LYS A 91 -4.66 -22.31 -8.23
N ILE A 92 -4.23 -21.65 -7.15
CA ILE A 92 -2.96 -20.92 -7.11
C ILE A 92 -2.16 -21.26 -5.86
N ILE A 93 -0.85 -21.02 -5.93
CA ILE A 93 0.04 -20.99 -4.77
C ILE A 93 0.53 -19.55 -4.56
N LEU A 94 0.53 -19.09 -3.31
CA LEU A 94 1.08 -17.80 -2.92
C LEU A 94 2.31 -18.01 -2.05
N PHE A 95 3.42 -17.42 -2.48
CA PHE A 95 4.66 -17.39 -1.71
C PHE A 95 4.68 -16.15 -0.80
N LEU A 96 4.87 -16.37 0.50
CA LEU A 96 4.80 -15.35 1.54
C LEU A 96 6.10 -15.27 2.32
N ASP A 97 6.40 -14.09 2.85
CA ASP A 97 7.39 -13.93 3.91
C ASP A 97 6.83 -14.40 5.27
N ASN A 98 7.69 -14.44 6.29
CA ASN A 98 7.34 -14.86 7.64
C ASN A 98 6.79 -13.72 8.51
N ALA A 99 6.11 -12.73 7.93
CA ALA A 99 5.46 -11.69 8.71
C ALA A 99 4.35 -12.26 9.61
N THR A 100 4.26 -11.76 10.85
CA THR A 100 3.28 -12.26 11.84
C THR A 100 1.82 -12.08 11.42
N CYS A 101 1.53 -11.10 10.55
CA CYS A 101 0.19 -10.92 9.99
C CYS A 101 -0.20 -12.01 8.99
N HIS A 102 0.72 -12.85 8.53
CA HIS A 102 0.43 -13.97 7.64
C HIS A 102 -0.03 -15.23 8.38
N ASN A 103 0.06 -15.23 9.72
CA ASN A 103 -0.43 -16.34 10.54
C ASN A 103 -1.94 -16.46 10.38
N LEU A 104 -2.39 -17.57 9.79
CA LEU A 104 -3.81 -17.89 9.70
C LEU A 104 -4.34 -18.26 11.09
N LEU A 105 -5.54 -17.77 11.40
CA LEU A 105 -6.24 -18.15 12.62
C LEU A 105 -6.86 -19.55 12.44
N PRO A 106 -6.96 -20.36 13.52
CA PRO A 106 -7.64 -21.66 13.48
C PRO A 106 -9.03 -21.56 12.83
N GLY A 107 -9.38 -22.54 11.99
CA GLY A 107 -10.64 -22.55 11.23
C GLY A 107 -10.64 -21.68 9.97
N THR A 108 -9.52 -21.04 9.61
CA THR A 108 -9.39 -20.37 8.30
C THR A 108 -9.03 -21.39 7.23
N ASN A 109 -10.02 -21.79 6.44
CA ASN A 109 -9.84 -22.68 5.30
C ASN A 109 -9.86 -21.87 3.99
N LEU A 110 -8.88 -22.14 3.13
CA LEU A 110 -8.82 -21.64 1.75
C LEU A 110 -8.86 -22.85 0.83
N SER A 111 -9.74 -22.82 -0.18
CA SER A 111 -10.03 -23.98 -1.03
C SER A 111 -9.20 -24.01 -2.31
N ASN A 112 -8.94 -22.83 -2.88
CA ASN A 112 -8.28 -22.65 -4.16
C ASN A 112 -6.92 -21.94 -4.03
N ILE A 113 -6.55 -21.53 -2.83
CA ILE A 113 -5.26 -20.90 -2.54
C ILE A 113 -4.45 -21.77 -1.58
N LYS A 114 -3.26 -22.19 -2.03
CA LYS A 114 -2.23 -22.76 -1.16
C LYS A 114 -1.26 -21.66 -0.74
N LEU A 115 -1.03 -21.51 0.56
CA LEU A 115 0.02 -20.62 1.08
C LEU A 115 1.32 -21.39 1.28
N SER A 116 2.43 -20.81 0.85
CA SER A 116 3.77 -21.36 1.04
C SER A 116 4.68 -20.27 1.60
N PHE A 117 5.32 -20.56 2.73
CA PHE A 117 6.19 -19.62 3.42
C PHE A 117 7.64 -19.82 2.97
N MET A 118 8.33 -18.73 2.66
CA MET A 118 9.75 -18.76 2.34
C MET A 118 10.57 -19.10 3.60
N PRO A 119 11.75 -19.73 3.45
CA PRO A 119 12.63 -19.99 4.58
C PRO A 119 12.98 -18.70 5.34
N PRO A 120 13.13 -18.76 6.68
CA PRO A 120 13.56 -17.62 7.47
C PRO A 120 14.83 -16.98 6.91
N ASN A 121 14.94 -15.65 7.00
CA ASN A 121 16.11 -14.87 6.58
C ASN A 121 16.48 -14.94 5.08
N THR A 122 15.64 -15.53 4.23
CA THR A 122 15.89 -15.58 2.77
C THR A 122 15.08 -14.55 1.98
N THR A 123 14.20 -13.80 2.66
CA THR A 123 13.23 -12.89 2.04
C THR A 123 13.88 -11.88 1.10
N SER A 124 14.92 -11.17 1.54
CA SER A 124 15.63 -10.20 0.71
C SER A 124 16.33 -10.80 -0.50
N LEU A 125 16.67 -12.10 -0.43
CA LEU A 125 17.38 -12.82 -1.48
C LEU A 125 16.44 -13.44 -2.50
N ILE A 126 15.27 -13.94 -2.08
CA ILE A 126 14.41 -14.76 -2.92
C ILE A 126 13.09 -14.05 -3.26
N GLN A 127 12.59 -13.15 -2.41
CA GLN A 127 11.28 -12.54 -2.62
C GLN A 127 11.35 -11.53 -3.78
N PRO A 128 10.64 -11.76 -4.90
CA PRO A 128 10.69 -10.88 -6.07
C PRO A 128 10.24 -9.45 -5.76
N LEU A 129 9.33 -9.30 -4.79
CA LEU A 129 8.85 -7.99 -4.35
C LEU A 129 9.98 -7.14 -3.76
N ASP A 130 10.88 -7.75 -2.97
CA ASP A 130 12.02 -7.08 -2.35
C ASP A 130 13.19 -6.90 -3.32
N GLN A 131 13.32 -7.75 -4.34
CA GLN A 131 14.37 -7.65 -5.36
C GLN A 131 14.24 -6.46 -6.32
N GLY A 132 13.16 -5.69 -6.28
CA GLY A 132 13.09 -4.45 -7.07
C GLY A 132 11.71 -3.91 -7.35
N ILE A 133 10.66 -4.74 -7.25
CA ILE A 133 9.28 -4.30 -7.52
C ILE A 133 8.88 -3.21 -6.52
N ILE A 134 9.11 -3.42 -5.22
CA ILE A 134 8.82 -2.43 -4.18
C ILE A 134 9.63 -1.14 -4.39
N ARG A 135 10.92 -1.27 -4.74
CA ARG A 135 11.79 -0.11 -5.04
C ARG A 135 11.23 0.70 -6.20
N SER A 136 10.89 0.04 -7.29
CA SER A 136 10.33 0.65 -8.50
C SER A 136 9.01 1.33 -8.19
N PHE A 137 8.08 0.64 -7.52
CA PHE A 137 6.81 1.22 -7.09
C PHE A 137 6.99 2.50 -6.28
N LYS A 138 7.90 2.50 -5.29
CA LYS A 138 8.19 3.69 -4.47
C LYS A 138 8.73 4.85 -5.32
N ALA A 139 9.59 4.57 -6.29
CA ALA A 139 10.12 5.58 -7.19
C ALA A 139 9.03 6.20 -8.08
N TYR A 140 8.21 5.36 -8.71
CA TYR A 140 7.06 5.82 -9.51
C TYR A 140 6.07 6.64 -8.68
N TYR A 141 5.69 6.15 -7.50
CA TYR A 141 4.78 6.88 -6.61
C TYR A 141 5.36 8.25 -6.21
N ARG A 142 6.65 8.32 -5.88
CA ARG A 142 7.31 9.60 -5.55
C ARG A 142 7.29 10.56 -6.74
N ARG A 143 7.55 10.07 -7.95
CA ARG A 143 7.50 10.88 -9.18
C ARG A 143 6.10 11.46 -9.41
N GLU A 144 5.05 10.64 -9.31
CA GLU A 144 3.68 11.11 -9.50
C GLU A 144 3.24 12.10 -8.42
N LEU A 145 3.66 11.89 -7.16
CA LEU A 145 3.41 12.88 -6.10
C LEU A 145 4.04 14.24 -6.39
N VAL A 146 5.30 14.27 -6.85
CA VAL A 146 5.98 15.51 -7.23
C VAL A 146 5.25 16.17 -8.41
N ARG A 147 4.88 15.38 -9.42
CA ARG A 147 4.13 15.87 -10.59
C ARG A 147 2.79 16.51 -10.19
N MET A 148 2.00 15.83 -9.36
CA MET A 148 0.71 16.33 -8.87
C MET A 148 0.86 17.65 -8.10
N ARG A 149 1.85 17.74 -7.20
CA ARG A 149 2.10 18.98 -6.45
C ARG A 149 2.54 20.12 -7.36
N SER A 150 3.39 19.85 -8.36
CA SER A 150 3.81 20.84 -9.37
C SER A 150 2.64 21.36 -10.21
N MET A 151 1.68 20.49 -10.57
CA MET A 151 0.46 20.91 -11.28
C MET A 151 -0.39 21.84 -10.41
N LEU A 152 -0.60 21.49 -9.13
CA LEU A 152 -1.33 22.33 -8.18
C LEU A 152 -0.67 23.71 -7.98
N HIS A 153 0.67 23.78 -7.88
CA HIS A 153 1.38 25.07 -7.76
C HIS A 153 1.22 25.94 -9.03
N ARG A 154 1.16 25.33 -10.21
CA ARG A 154 0.93 26.08 -11.46
C ARG A 154 -0.51 26.61 -11.55
N GLN A 155 -1.49 25.86 -11.06
CA GLN A 155 -2.90 26.28 -10.99
C GLN A 155 -3.17 27.35 -9.92
N CYS A 156 -2.40 27.36 -8.83
CA CYS A 156 -2.51 28.35 -7.76
C CYS A 156 -1.74 29.67 -8.03
N ARG A 157 -1.25 29.93 -9.25
CA ARG A 157 -0.81 31.30 -9.58
C ARG A 157 -2.04 32.20 -9.70
N CYS A 158 -2.39 32.83 -8.59
CA CYS A 158 -3.34 33.94 -8.55
C CYS A 158 -2.90 35.03 -9.56
N PRO A 159 -3.83 35.71 -10.25
CA PRO A 159 -3.50 36.87 -11.06
C PRO A 159 -2.77 37.88 -10.18
N ARG A 160 -1.62 38.33 -10.69
CA ARG A 160 -0.80 39.38 -10.10
C ARG A 160 -1.71 40.57 -9.83
N TRP A 161 -1.82 41.00 -8.58
CA TRP A 161 -2.27 42.34 -8.23
C TRP A 161 -1.34 43.35 -8.91
N LEU A 162 -1.72 43.77 -10.11
CA LEU A 162 -1.19 44.92 -10.82
C LEU A 162 -2.41 45.61 -11.41
N SER A 163 -3.07 46.43 -10.60
CA SER A 163 -4.00 47.46 -11.08
C SER A 163 -4.14 48.53 -10.00
N ARG A 164 -3.39 49.61 -10.25
CA ARG A 164 -3.54 50.98 -9.76
C ARG A 164 -3.08 51.29 -8.35
#